data_AF-A0A8S1XWM8-F1
#
_entry.id   AF-A0A8S1XWM8-F1
#
_cell.length_a   1.000
_cell.length_b   1.000
_cell.length_c   1.000
_cell.angle_alpha   90.00
_cell.angle_beta   90.00
_cell.angle_gamma   90.00
#
_symmetry.space_group_name_H-M   'P 1'
#
loop_
_entity.id
_entity.type
_entity.pdbx_description
1 polymer ?
#
loop_
_entity_poly.entity_id
_entity_poly.type
_entity_poly.pdbx_seq_one_letter_code
_entity_poly.pdbx_strand_id
1 'polypeptide(L)'
;MKRMLVRDFIYDRLYHPVEGYFVKNIQLGALKKPIEFKQLLGYEDYTKKLAENYPENQWLTPSEVFRPYYGITLGNYINQQFRFTRKEKLRIVEIGAGYGAACEGVLYYMRNHQPQIFSNMEYHLVDISPEACAQAEIRLSQDFKQQIKKGNLRIFNQDFLNYKQHTQNNEMWFFVFLEVFDNLAHDKVIDGKQVYVENMKEFTETISDPLIKEVYAMYQEFKQQNNNQDENVEDRFLFNTLRKVISKYYGNQKSNSIFLPTGALQVLKHIKSNFHNPSLVIADFDLLKNNFTQESINAPIVSKKLAQPHERLDYETYLVERGAADIFFPTDFNFVQYMVKQILGMDSQVFKAYQFAEQFSQNSWTTTKSGYNPLKEDFGNTSFLVTDHS
;
A
#
# COMPACT_ATOMS: atom_id res chain seq x y z
N MET A 1 -31.35 -4.73 -3.39
CA MET A 1 -30.15 -4.10 -3.99
C MET A 1 -29.92 -4.68 -5.37
N LYS A 2 -29.45 -3.87 -6.32
CA LYS A 2 -29.05 -4.33 -7.65
C LYS A 2 -27.85 -5.30 -7.52
N ARG A 3 -27.84 -6.37 -8.31
CA ARG A 3 -26.68 -7.25 -8.44
C ARG A 3 -25.45 -6.47 -8.91
N MET A 4 -24.30 -6.70 -8.28
CA MET A 4 -23.04 -6.01 -8.55
C MET A 4 -21.84 -6.97 -8.47
N LEU A 5 -20.74 -6.64 -9.12
CA LEU A 5 -19.49 -7.39 -8.98
C LEU A 5 -18.95 -7.24 -7.55
N VAL A 6 -18.11 -8.19 -7.11
CA VAL A 6 -17.52 -8.12 -5.77
C VAL A 6 -16.65 -6.87 -5.62
N ARG A 7 -15.86 -6.50 -6.64
CA ARG A 7 -15.08 -5.26 -6.59
C ARG A 7 -15.95 -4.02 -6.40
N ASP A 8 -17.10 -3.95 -7.09
CA ASP A 8 -17.99 -2.78 -7.03
C ASP A 8 -18.68 -2.71 -5.66
N PHE A 9 -19.05 -3.87 -5.11
CA PHE A 9 -19.58 -3.98 -3.76
C PHE A 9 -18.59 -3.45 -2.73
N ILE A 10 -17.35 -3.93 -2.77
CA ILE A 10 -16.30 -3.54 -1.82
C ILE A 10 -15.96 -2.06 -1.97
N TYR A 11 -15.78 -1.59 -3.21
CA TYR A 11 -15.51 -0.19 -3.50
C TYR A 11 -16.60 0.73 -2.93
N ASP A 12 -17.88 0.36 -3.09
CA ASP A 12 -19.01 1.08 -2.51
C ASP A 12 -18.96 1.10 -0.97
N ARG A 13 -18.53 0.03 -0.30
CA ARG A 13 -18.44 0.01 1.18
C ARG A 13 -17.32 0.89 1.71
N LEU A 14 -16.21 0.95 0.99
CA LEU A 14 -15.03 1.72 1.36
C LEU A 14 -15.14 3.21 0.98
N TYR A 15 -15.63 3.50 -0.23
CA TYR A 15 -15.49 4.81 -0.88
C TYR A 15 -16.83 5.46 -1.28
N HIS A 16 -17.99 4.94 -0.85
CA HIS A 16 -19.26 5.63 -1.12
C HIS A 16 -19.19 7.10 -0.62
N PRO A 17 -19.59 8.10 -1.43
CA PRO A 17 -19.32 9.52 -1.15
C PRO A 17 -19.86 10.08 0.16
N VAL A 18 -20.82 9.40 0.80
CA VAL A 18 -21.47 9.84 2.04
C VAL A 18 -21.36 8.79 3.15
N GLU A 19 -21.29 7.51 2.79
CA GLU A 19 -21.45 6.40 3.74
C GLU A 19 -20.28 5.43 3.71
N GLY A 20 -19.30 5.66 2.82
CA GLY A 20 -18.10 4.83 2.73
C GLY A 20 -17.29 4.91 4.01
N TYR A 21 -16.55 3.85 4.29
CA TYR A 21 -15.69 3.76 5.46
C TYR A 21 -14.70 4.94 5.55
N PHE A 22 -13.99 5.25 4.47
CA PHE A 22 -13.03 6.36 4.41
C PHE A 22 -13.67 7.76 4.36
N VAL A 23 -15.00 7.84 4.38
CA VAL A 23 -15.74 9.11 4.48
C VAL A 23 -16.36 9.28 5.87
N LYS A 24 -17.04 8.24 6.37
CA LYS A 24 -17.81 8.31 7.62
C LYS A 24 -16.96 8.08 8.87
N ASN A 25 -15.91 7.25 8.76
CA ASN A 25 -15.09 6.80 9.88
C ASN A 25 -13.61 6.87 9.47
N ILE A 26 -13.08 8.07 9.21
CA ILE A 26 -11.65 8.21 8.93
C ILE A 26 -10.88 7.83 10.21
N GLN A 27 -10.35 6.60 10.18
CA GLN A 27 -9.53 6.03 11.24
C GLN A 27 -8.03 6.19 10.91
N LEU A 28 -7.65 7.35 10.37
CA LEU A 28 -6.26 7.74 10.13
C LEU A 28 -5.67 8.54 11.31
N GLY A 29 -4.66 7.98 11.97
CA GLY A 29 -4.03 8.58 13.14
C GLY A 29 -2.87 9.50 12.82
N ALA A 30 -2.73 10.57 13.61
CA ALA A 30 -1.55 11.43 13.64
C ALA A 30 -0.96 11.51 15.04
N LEU A 31 0.35 11.33 15.14
CA LEU A 31 1.10 11.62 16.35
C LEU A 31 1.22 13.15 16.52
N LYS A 32 0.93 13.65 17.71
CA LYS A 32 1.11 15.08 18.04
C LYS A 32 2.55 15.54 17.86
N LYS A 33 3.52 14.65 18.16
CA LYS A 33 4.95 14.86 17.98
C LYS A 33 5.61 13.56 17.52
N PRO A 34 6.65 13.62 16.66
CA PRO A 34 7.48 12.47 16.36
C PRO A 34 8.01 11.77 17.63
N ILE A 35 8.23 10.46 17.53
CA ILE A 35 8.82 9.68 18.62
C ILE A 35 10.33 9.95 18.68
N GLU A 36 10.84 10.29 19.86
CA GLU A 36 12.27 10.48 20.11
C GLU A 36 12.94 9.14 20.44
N PHE A 37 13.09 8.27 19.45
CA PHE A 37 13.53 6.87 19.62
C PHE A 37 14.81 6.71 20.46
N LYS A 38 15.79 7.60 20.29
CA LYS A 38 17.07 7.59 21.01
C LYS A 38 16.93 7.81 22.52
N GLN A 39 15.80 8.33 22.98
CA GLN A 39 15.54 8.52 24.41
C GLN A 39 14.95 7.28 25.08
N LEU A 40 14.31 6.40 24.30
CA LEU A 40 13.67 5.18 24.77
C LEU A 40 14.71 4.12 25.16
N LEU A 41 14.42 3.35 26.21
CA LEU A 41 15.25 2.22 26.60
C LEU A 41 15.15 1.08 25.57
N GLY A 42 13.95 0.69 25.16
CA GLY A 42 13.72 -0.45 24.29
C GLY A 42 12.26 -0.63 23.89
N TYR A 43 11.88 -1.87 23.56
CA TYR A 43 10.54 -2.25 23.08
C TYR A 43 9.39 -1.83 24.02
N GLU A 44 9.53 -2.07 25.32
CA GLU A 44 8.48 -1.73 26.30
C GLU A 44 8.23 -0.22 26.37
N ASP A 45 9.29 0.59 26.41
CA ASP A 45 9.18 2.05 26.38
C ASP A 45 8.54 2.54 25.08
N TYR A 46 8.89 1.92 23.95
CA TYR A 46 8.32 2.26 22.65
C TYR A 46 6.83 1.95 22.57
N THR A 47 6.40 0.75 22.96
CA THR A 47 4.98 0.36 22.92
C THR A 47 4.15 1.21 23.88
N LYS A 48 4.67 1.52 25.07
CA LYS A 48 4.05 2.48 25.99
C LYS A 48 3.93 3.87 25.37
N LYS A 49 5.00 4.38 24.75
CA LYS A 49 5.00 5.71 24.11
C LYS A 49 4.00 5.78 22.96
N LEU A 50 3.86 4.71 22.18
CA LEU A 50 2.83 4.62 21.16
C LEU A 50 1.43 4.66 21.76
N ALA A 51 1.15 3.82 22.76
CA ALA A 51 -0.16 3.77 23.41
C ALA A 51 -0.57 5.11 24.03
N GLU A 52 0.38 5.86 24.61
CA GLU A 52 0.12 7.18 25.21
C GLU A 52 -0.16 8.29 24.20
N ASN A 53 0.48 8.24 23.02
CA ASN A 53 0.51 9.39 22.10
C ASN A 53 -0.30 9.17 20.82
N TYR A 54 -0.63 7.92 20.48
CA TYR A 54 -1.43 7.63 19.30
C TYR A 54 -2.91 7.86 19.61
N PRO A 55 -3.68 8.52 18.71
CA PRO A 55 -5.07 8.79 18.99
C PRO A 55 -5.91 7.51 19.06
N GLU A 56 -6.91 7.50 19.95
CA GLU A 56 -7.86 6.39 20.11
C GLU A 56 -8.65 6.14 18.81
N ASN A 57 -9.01 4.88 18.56
CA ASN A 57 -9.78 4.46 17.37
C ASN A 57 -9.11 4.72 16.02
N GLN A 58 -7.78 4.86 15.97
CA GLN A 58 -7.05 5.10 14.73
C GLN A 58 -6.10 3.94 14.37
N TRP A 59 -5.93 3.67 13.09
CA TRP A 59 -4.93 2.74 12.57
C TRP A 59 -3.54 3.34 12.61
N LEU A 60 -2.55 2.52 12.98
CA LEU A 60 -1.13 2.89 13.00
C LEU A 60 -0.56 2.71 11.60
N THR A 61 0.03 3.78 11.05
CA THR A 61 0.73 3.74 9.76
C THR A 61 2.24 3.96 9.96
N PRO A 62 3.13 3.22 9.26
CA PRO A 62 4.57 3.41 9.31
C PRO A 62 5.00 4.85 9.00
N SER A 63 4.33 5.50 8.05
CA SER A 63 4.65 6.86 7.61
C SER A 63 4.49 7.87 8.75
N GLU A 64 3.51 7.69 9.64
CA GLU A 64 3.30 8.54 10.80
C GLU A 64 4.14 8.09 12.00
N VAL A 65 4.15 6.79 12.31
CA VAL A 65 4.85 6.21 13.48
C VAL A 65 6.35 6.49 13.43
N PHE A 66 6.95 6.40 12.25
CA PHE A 66 8.39 6.57 12.05
C PHE A 66 8.76 7.95 11.48
N ARG A 67 7.88 8.95 11.61
CA ARG A 67 8.18 10.31 11.14
C ARG A 67 9.45 10.86 11.84
N PRO A 68 10.36 11.54 11.11
CA PRO A 68 10.38 11.75 9.65
C PRO A 68 11.13 10.64 8.88
N TYR A 69 11.71 9.67 9.60
CA TYR A 69 12.67 8.71 9.08
C TYR A 69 12.13 7.81 7.96
N TYR A 70 10.83 7.46 7.99
CA TYR A 70 10.21 6.69 6.90
C TYR A 70 10.21 7.48 5.58
N GLY A 71 9.72 8.73 5.59
CA GLY A 71 9.74 9.60 4.42
C GLY A 71 11.16 9.95 3.97
N ILE A 72 12.10 10.13 4.89
CA ILE A 72 13.52 10.34 4.54
C ILE A 72 14.11 9.11 3.84
N THR A 73 13.78 7.90 4.30
CA THR A 73 14.20 6.63 3.69
C THR A 73 13.67 6.52 2.26
N LEU A 74 12.38 6.83 2.05
CA LEU A 74 11.77 6.92 0.72
C LEU A 74 12.45 7.96 -0.17
N GLY A 75 12.72 9.15 0.35
CA GLY A 75 13.41 10.21 -0.38
C GLY A 75 14.81 9.79 -0.83
N ASN A 76 15.54 9.06 0.02
CA ASN A 76 16.84 8.51 -0.33
C ASN A 76 16.75 7.47 -1.46
N TYR A 77 15.82 6.52 -1.35
CA TYR A 77 15.55 5.55 -2.41
C TYR A 77 15.23 6.23 -3.75
N ILE A 78 14.22 7.11 -3.77
CA ILE A 78 13.76 7.79 -4.98
C ILE A 78 14.89 8.60 -5.61
N ASN A 79 15.69 9.31 -4.81
CA ASN A 79 16.85 10.03 -5.30
C ASN A 79 17.89 9.12 -5.97
N GLN A 80 18.22 7.98 -5.35
CA GLN A 80 19.17 7.03 -5.96
C GLN A 80 18.65 6.53 -7.31
N GLN A 81 17.40 6.08 -7.36
CA GLN A 81 16.78 5.59 -8.60
C GLN A 81 16.71 6.67 -9.68
N PHE A 82 16.25 7.88 -9.32
CA PHE A 82 16.16 9.00 -10.26
C PHE A 82 17.51 9.34 -10.89
N ARG A 83 18.61 9.24 -10.13
CA ARG A 83 19.96 9.52 -10.63
C ARG A 83 20.51 8.48 -11.60
N PHE A 84 19.99 7.24 -11.59
CA PHE A 84 20.32 6.25 -12.62
C PHE A 84 19.59 6.53 -13.93
N THR A 85 18.48 7.29 -13.88
CA THR A 85 17.79 7.74 -15.08
C THR A 85 18.53 8.90 -15.75
N ARG A 86 18.28 9.09 -17.06
CA ARG A 86 18.72 10.29 -17.81
C ARG A 86 17.65 11.39 -17.85
N LYS A 87 16.69 11.37 -16.92
CA LYS A 87 15.57 12.32 -16.90
C LYS A 87 16.00 13.60 -16.20
N GLU A 88 15.38 14.71 -16.60
CA GLU A 88 15.73 16.05 -16.12
C GLU A 88 14.88 16.49 -14.94
N LYS A 89 13.64 15.98 -14.86
CA LYS A 89 12.65 16.45 -13.89
C LYS A 89 12.00 15.29 -13.15
N LEU A 90 12.11 15.34 -11.81
CA LEU A 90 11.48 14.38 -10.92
C LEU A 90 10.04 14.79 -10.62
N ARG A 91 9.12 13.85 -10.79
CA ARG A 91 7.71 13.94 -10.41
C ARG A 91 7.41 12.84 -9.41
N ILE A 92 6.83 13.18 -8.28
CA ILE A 92 6.36 12.20 -7.30
C ILE A 92 4.86 12.36 -7.17
N VAL A 93 4.12 11.27 -7.28
CA VAL A 93 2.69 11.20 -6.98
C VAL A 93 2.54 10.25 -5.81
N GLU A 94 2.09 10.74 -4.66
CA GLU A 94 1.75 9.93 -3.49
C GLU A 94 0.24 9.73 -3.46
N ILE A 95 -0.19 8.48 -3.57
CA ILE A 95 -1.59 8.07 -3.63
C ILE A 95 -2.00 7.61 -2.23
N GLY A 96 -3.16 8.03 -1.75
CA GLY A 96 -3.59 7.71 -0.38
C GLY A 96 -2.67 8.34 0.66
N ALA A 97 -2.19 9.56 0.38
CA ALA A 97 -1.15 10.23 1.16
C ALA A 97 -1.57 10.55 2.61
N GLY A 98 -2.86 10.43 2.94
CA GLY A 98 -3.38 10.69 4.26
C GLY A 98 -3.06 12.12 4.70
N TYR A 99 -2.48 12.29 5.88
CA TYR A 99 -2.08 13.61 6.38
C TYR A 99 -0.70 14.08 5.88
N GLY A 100 -0.13 13.43 4.85
CA GLY A 100 1.10 13.87 4.18
C GLY A 100 2.39 13.62 4.96
N ALA A 101 2.42 12.63 5.86
CA ALA A 101 3.59 12.32 6.70
C ALA A 101 4.81 11.88 5.87
N ALA A 102 4.61 11.00 4.89
CA ALA A 102 5.69 10.53 4.01
C ALA A 102 6.19 11.67 3.12
N CYS A 103 5.28 12.43 2.48
CA CYS A 103 5.60 13.63 1.71
C CYS A 103 6.50 14.61 2.48
N GLU A 104 6.14 14.94 3.72
CA GLU A 104 6.93 15.85 4.56
C GLU A 104 8.39 15.34 4.73
N GLY A 105 8.57 14.05 5.02
CA GLY A 105 9.88 13.44 5.15
C GLY A 105 10.67 13.39 3.83
N VAL A 106 10.01 13.10 2.71
CA VAL A 106 10.65 13.10 1.38
C VAL A 106 11.11 14.51 1.01
N LEU A 107 10.24 15.51 1.16
CA LEU A 107 10.59 16.91 0.89
C LEU A 107 11.69 17.42 1.82
N TYR A 108 11.67 17.01 3.09
CA TYR A 108 12.76 17.31 4.02
C TYR A 108 14.08 16.73 3.52
N TYR A 109 14.11 15.45 3.11
CA TYR A 109 15.33 14.84 2.56
C TYR A 109 15.82 15.58 1.31
N MET A 110 14.92 15.82 0.34
CA MET A 110 15.27 16.48 -0.92
C MET A 110 15.81 17.89 -0.68
N ARG A 111 15.16 18.69 0.17
CA ARG A 111 15.60 20.05 0.52
C ARG A 111 17.01 20.07 1.11
N ASN A 112 17.32 19.15 2.03
CA ASN A 112 18.55 19.18 2.80
C ASN A 112 19.72 18.44 2.13
N HIS A 113 19.44 17.42 1.31
CA HIS A 113 20.48 16.58 0.71
C HIS A 113 20.58 16.74 -0.81
N GLN A 114 19.52 17.17 -1.49
CA GLN A 114 19.45 17.27 -2.96
C GLN A 114 18.84 18.60 -3.42
N PRO A 115 19.39 19.76 -3.01
CA PRO A 115 18.77 21.07 -3.24
C PRO A 115 18.53 21.40 -4.72
N GLN A 116 19.36 20.89 -5.63
CA GLN A 116 19.18 21.06 -7.08
C GLN A 116 17.92 20.32 -7.55
N ILE A 117 17.75 19.05 -7.20
CA ILE A 117 16.55 18.26 -7.52
C ILE A 117 15.32 18.90 -6.86
N PHE A 118 15.41 19.26 -5.58
CA PHE A 118 14.33 19.88 -4.83
C PHE A 118 13.81 21.17 -5.48
N SER A 119 14.68 21.96 -6.09
CA SER A 119 14.29 23.22 -6.74
C SER A 119 13.45 23.02 -8.01
N ASN A 120 13.59 21.86 -8.68
CA ASN A 120 12.97 21.56 -9.97
C ASN A 120 11.88 20.46 -9.91
N MET A 121 11.81 19.68 -8.83
CA MET A 121 10.83 18.60 -8.69
C MET A 121 9.39 19.11 -8.48
N GLU A 122 8.40 18.28 -8.82
CA GLU A 122 7.02 18.41 -8.32
C GLU A 122 6.63 17.21 -7.47
N TYR A 123 5.83 17.46 -6.45
CA TYR A 123 5.23 16.46 -5.58
C TYR A 123 3.71 16.65 -5.54
N HIS A 124 2.96 15.61 -5.88
CA HIS A 124 1.51 15.61 -5.95
C HIS A 124 0.95 14.61 -4.93
N LEU A 125 0.20 15.10 -3.94
CA LEU A 125 -0.61 14.24 -3.08
C LEU A 125 -1.97 14.05 -3.76
N VAL A 126 -2.41 12.81 -3.90
CA VAL A 126 -3.71 12.44 -4.47
C VAL A 126 -4.45 11.58 -3.44
N ASP A 127 -5.53 12.11 -2.88
CA ASP A 127 -6.30 11.43 -1.85
C ASP A 127 -7.80 11.67 -2.04
N ILE A 128 -8.62 10.64 -1.87
CA ILE A 128 -10.07 10.74 -2.04
C ILE A 128 -10.74 11.46 -0.86
N SER A 129 -10.11 11.47 0.32
CA SER A 129 -10.66 12.08 1.53
C SER A 129 -10.43 13.59 1.56
N PRO A 130 -11.51 14.41 1.60
CA PRO A 130 -11.38 15.86 1.72
C PRO A 130 -10.72 16.28 3.03
N GLU A 131 -11.00 15.55 4.11
CA GLU A 131 -10.40 15.80 5.43
C GLU A 131 -8.90 15.51 5.42
N ALA A 132 -8.48 14.36 4.86
CA ALA A 132 -7.07 14.02 4.76
C ALA A 132 -6.29 15.08 3.96
N CYS A 133 -6.84 15.50 2.81
CA CYS A 133 -6.28 16.57 2.00
C CYS A 133 -6.12 17.89 2.78
N ALA A 134 -7.14 18.31 3.53
CA ALA A 134 -7.10 19.53 4.34
C ALA A 134 -6.03 19.45 5.44
N GLN A 135 -5.93 18.31 6.12
CA GLN A 135 -4.91 18.10 7.16
C GLN A 135 -3.49 18.05 6.57
N ALA A 136 -3.32 17.42 5.41
CA ALA A 136 -2.05 17.42 4.68
C ALA A 136 -1.62 18.85 4.31
N GLU A 137 -2.56 19.69 3.83
CA GLU A 137 -2.26 21.09 3.50
C GLU A 137 -1.81 21.89 4.73
N ILE A 138 -2.51 21.71 5.86
CA ILE A 138 -2.15 22.36 7.14
C ILE A 138 -0.75 21.95 7.58
N ARG A 139 -0.44 20.65 7.56
CA ARG A 139 0.87 20.11 7.95
C ARG A 139 1.97 20.62 7.04
N LEU A 140 1.84 20.41 5.74
CA LEU A 140 2.88 20.74 4.76
C LEU A 140 3.11 22.25 4.64
N SER A 141 2.09 23.07 4.93
CA SER A 141 2.24 24.53 4.98
C SER A 141 3.14 25.04 6.10
N GLN A 142 3.48 24.24 7.11
CA GLN A 142 4.40 24.64 8.18
C GLN A 142 5.82 24.88 7.63
N ASP A 143 6.32 23.93 6.83
CA ASP A 143 7.70 23.92 6.34
C ASP A 143 7.85 24.13 4.82
N PHE A 144 6.77 23.92 4.05
CA PHE A 144 6.80 23.88 2.58
C PHE A 144 5.77 24.80 1.92
N LYS A 145 5.32 25.84 2.63
CA LYS A 145 4.37 26.86 2.10
C LYS A 145 4.81 27.46 0.77
N GLN A 146 6.11 27.66 0.56
CA GLN A 146 6.62 28.24 -0.68
C GLN A 146 6.53 27.26 -1.87
N GLN A 147 6.68 25.97 -1.63
CA GLN A 147 6.53 24.93 -2.65
C GLN A 147 5.06 24.84 -3.09
N ILE A 148 4.12 24.97 -2.14
CA ILE A 148 2.67 25.05 -2.44
C ILE A 148 2.38 26.27 -3.31
N LYS A 149 2.83 27.46 -2.89
CA LYS A 149 2.61 28.71 -3.64
C LYS A 149 3.21 28.69 -5.05
N LYS A 150 4.35 28.03 -5.24
CA LYS A 150 4.99 27.88 -6.56
C LYS A 150 4.29 26.84 -7.45
N GLY A 151 3.40 26.03 -6.89
CA GLY A 151 2.79 24.89 -7.58
C GLY A 151 3.70 23.65 -7.67
N ASN A 152 4.83 23.64 -6.96
CA ASN A 152 5.74 22.49 -6.90
C ASN A 152 5.25 21.40 -5.92
N LEU A 153 4.40 21.77 -4.97
CA LEU A 153 3.69 20.84 -4.08
C LEU A 153 2.19 21.07 -4.27
N ARG A 154 1.47 20.03 -4.69
CA ARG A 154 0.03 20.13 -5.01
C ARG A 154 -0.73 19.01 -4.32
N ILE A 155 -1.92 19.33 -3.83
CA ILE A 155 -2.82 18.40 -3.17
C ILE A 155 -4.09 18.31 -4.01
N PHE A 156 -4.49 17.09 -4.37
CA PHE A 156 -5.64 16.82 -5.22
C PHE A 156 -6.62 15.93 -4.45
N ASN A 157 -7.78 16.49 -4.11
CA ASN A 157 -8.86 15.71 -3.51
C ASN A 157 -9.69 15.00 -4.59
N GLN A 158 -9.26 13.80 -4.97
CA GLN A 158 -9.93 12.97 -5.97
C GLN A 158 -9.41 11.54 -5.96
N ASP A 159 -10.20 10.64 -6.55
CA ASP A 159 -9.77 9.29 -6.89
C ASP A 159 -8.59 9.32 -7.89
N PHE A 160 -7.57 8.50 -7.62
CA PHE A 160 -6.40 8.34 -8.47
C PHE A 160 -6.75 7.86 -9.89
N LEU A 161 -7.78 7.03 -10.07
CA LEU A 161 -8.21 6.59 -11.41
C LEU A 161 -8.76 7.75 -12.26
N ASN A 162 -9.11 8.88 -11.63
CA ASN A 162 -9.48 10.12 -12.32
C ASN A 162 -8.29 11.10 -12.45
N TYR A 163 -7.17 10.82 -11.79
CA TYR A 163 -5.97 11.65 -11.82
C TYR A 163 -5.16 11.48 -13.10
N LYS A 164 -5.01 12.58 -13.84
CA LYS A 164 -4.28 12.64 -15.10
C LYS A 164 -3.43 13.89 -15.15
N GLN A 165 -2.28 13.81 -15.81
CA GLN A 165 -1.40 14.95 -16.08
C GLN A 165 -0.93 14.89 -17.52
N HIS A 166 -0.60 16.05 -18.08
CA HIS A 166 0.14 16.10 -19.32
C HIS A 166 1.60 15.75 -19.00
N THR A 167 2.07 14.59 -19.48
CA THR A 167 3.41 14.07 -19.15
C THR A 167 4.40 14.27 -20.30
N GLN A 168 5.65 14.60 -19.97
CA GLN A 168 6.71 14.82 -20.95
C GLN A 168 7.80 13.73 -20.87
N ASN A 169 8.50 13.50 -21.99
CA ASN A 169 9.51 12.45 -22.08
C ASN A 169 10.77 12.68 -21.22
N ASN A 170 11.07 13.92 -20.86
CA ASN A 170 12.20 14.27 -19.98
C ASN A 170 11.84 14.20 -18.48
N GLU A 171 10.59 13.86 -18.15
CA GLU A 171 10.13 13.67 -16.78
C GLU A 171 10.23 12.20 -16.35
N MET A 172 10.50 11.98 -15.06
CA MET A 172 10.38 10.69 -14.39
C MET A 172 9.24 10.74 -13.37
N TRP A 173 8.29 9.81 -13.46
CA TRP A 173 7.10 9.80 -12.60
C TRP A 173 7.14 8.65 -11.59
N PHE A 174 7.47 8.95 -10.34
CA PHE A 174 7.38 8.00 -9.23
C PHE A 174 5.96 8.00 -8.66
N PHE A 175 5.30 6.85 -8.70
CA PHE A 175 4.02 6.60 -8.04
C PHE A 175 4.27 5.84 -6.74
N VAL A 176 3.93 6.49 -5.63
CA VAL A 176 4.15 6.00 -4.27
C VAL A 176 2.81 5.61 -3.68
N PHE A 177 2.66 4.32 -3.36
CA PHE A 177 1.50 3.71 -2.72
C PHE A 177 1.96 3.15 -1.38
N LEU A 178 1.48 3.71 -0.27
CA LEU A 178 1.82 3.25 1.08
C LEU A 178 0.50 2.88 1.77
N GLU A 179 0.27 1.59 2.03
CA GLU A 179 -0.98 1.08 2.62
C GLU A 179 -2.20 1.51 1.78
N VAL A 180 -2.17 1.12 0.50
CA VAL A 180 -3.22 1.44 -0.48
C VAL A 180 -3.64 0.19 -1.24
N PHE A 181 -2.68 -0.69 -1.56
CA PHE A 181 -2.94 -1.89 -2.35
C PHE A 181 -3.77 -2.91 -1.58
N ASP A 182 -3.63 -2.93 -0.25
CA ASP A 182 -4.51 -3.68 0.63
C ASP A 182 -5.95 -3.20 0.56
N ASN A 183 -6.24 -1.91 0.36
CA ASN A 183 -7.62 -1.41 0.24
C ASN A 183 -8.18 -1.41 -1.18
N LEU A 184 -7.38 -1.74 -2.22
CA LEU A 184 -7.89 -1.84 -3.58
C LEU A 184 -8.91 -2.97 -3.70
N ALA A 185 -10.08 -2.68 -4.24
CA ALA A 185 -11.16 -3.66 -4.34
C ALA A 185 -10.77 -4.87 -5.22
N HIS A 186 -11.08 -6.08 -4.74
CA HIS A 186 -10.83 -7.33 -5.44
C HIS A 186 -12.14 -7.95 -5.95
N ASP A 187 -12.06 -8.73 -7.02
CA ASP A 187 -13.15 -9.61 -7.44
C ASP A 187 -12.94 -11.03 -6.92
N LYS A 188 -14.03 -11.75 -6.64
CA LYS A 188 -13.96 -13.14 -6.20
C LYS A 188 -14.29 -14.09 -7.34
N VAL A 189 -13.52 -15.17 -7.44
CA VAL A 189 -13.78 -16.31 -8.33
C VAL A 189 -13.89 -17.57 -7.48
N ILE A 190 -14.87 -18.43 -7.78
CA ILE A 190 -15.10 -19.73 -7.14
C ILE A 190 -15.28 -20.77 -8.24
N ASP A 191 -14.48 -21.84 -8.25
CA ASP A 191 -14.56 -22.93 -9.25
C ASP A 191 -14.51 -22.41 -10.70
N GLY A 192 -13.70 -21.38 -10.96
CA GLY A 192 -13.58 -20.76 -12.28
C GLY A 192 -14.80 -19.93 -12.71
N LYS A 193 -15.71 -19.62 -11.78
CA LYS A 193 -16.87 -18.75 -11.98
C LYS A 193 -16.69 -17.44 -11.23
N GLN A 194 -17.03 -16.32 -11.84
CA GLN A 194 -17.02 -15.03 -11.16
C GLN A 194 -18.17 -14.93 -10.16
N VAL A 195 -17.94 -14.20 -9.08
CA VAL A 195 -18.93 -13.96 -8.03
C VAL A 195 -19.57 -12.59 -8.21
N TYR A 196 -20.87 -12.53 -7.97
CA TYR A 196 -21.66 -11.32 -7.82
C TYR A 196 -22.25 -11.25 -6.42
N VAL A 197 -22.54 -10.04 -5.95
CA VAL A 197 -23.27 -9.80 -4.70
C VAL A 197 -24.65 -9.23 -5.01
N GLU A 198 -25.67 -9.82 -4.39
CA GLU A 198 -27.05 -9.33 -4.43
C GLU A 198 -27.71 -9.58 -3.07
N ASN A 199 -28.28 -8.53 -2.46
CA ASN A 199 -28.93 -8.60 -1.14
C ASN A 199 -28.06 -9.29 -0.07
N MET A 200 -26.78 -8.91 0.03
CA MET A 200 -25.82 -9.45 0.99
C MET A 200 -25.59 -10.97 0.85
N LYS A 201 -25.73 -11.49 -0.37
CA LYS A 201 -25.46 -12.89 -0.71
C LYS A 201 -24.62 -12.98 -1.97
N GLU A 202 -23.77 -14.00 -2.02
CA GLU A 202 -22.94 -14.32 -3.19
C GLU A 202 -23.70 -15.20 -4.19
N PHE A 203 -23.47 -14.95 -5.48
CA PHE A 203 -23.96 -15.76 -6.59
C PHE A 203 -22.82 -15.99 -7.58
N THR A 204 -22.73 -17.17 -8.18
CA THR A 204 -21.66 -17.52 -9.14
C THR A 204 -22.18 -17.64 -10.56
N GLU A 205 -21.43 -17.11 -11.51
CA GLU A 205 -21.72 -17.22 -12.94
C GLU A 205 -20.44 -17.40 -13.76
N THR A 206 -20.59 -17.84 -15.00
CA THR A 206 -19.46 -17.93 -15.94
C THR A 206 -18.78 -16.57 -16.08
N ILE A 207 -17.45 -16.58 -16.11
CA ILE A 207 -16.66 -15.36 -16.28
C ILE A 207 -17.01 -14.69 -17.61
N SER A 208 -17.56 -13.49 -17.52
CA SER A 208 -17.95 -12.60 -18.61
C SER A 208 -17.33 -11.21 -18.48
N ASP A 209 -17.00 -10.78 -17.26
CA ASP A 209 -16.36 -9.49 -17.02
C ASP A 209 -14.92 -9.47 -17.60
N PRO A 210 -14.56 -8.48 -18.45
CA PRO A 210 -13.25 -8.44 -19.09
C PRO A 210 -12.09 -8.32 -18.11
N LEU A 211 -12.26 -7.58 -17.01
CA LEU A 211 -11.21 -7.34 -16.04
C LEU A 211 -10.95 -8.60 -15.20
N ILE A 212 -12.02 -9.29 -14.75
CA ILE A 212 -11.90 -10.58 -14.07
C ILE A 212 -11.24 -11.60 -15.00
N LYS A 213 -11.69 -11.68 -16.27
CA LYS A 213 -11.12 -12.61 -17.26
C LYS A 213 -9.62 -12.43 -17.41
N GLU A 214 -9.16 -11.19 -17.48
CA GLU A 214 -7.73 -10.87 -17.68
C GLU A 214 -6.89 -11.16 -16.43
N VAL A 215 -7.31 -10.71 -15.24
CA VAL A 215 -6.56 -11.02 -13.99
C VAL A 215 -6.55 -12.51 -13.73
N TYR A 216 -7.67 -13.19 -13.98
CA TYR A 216 -7.75 -14.64 -13.79
C TYR A 216 -6.83 -15.39 -14.76
N ALA A 217 -6.77 -14.99 -16.04
CA ALA A 217 -5.84 -15.57 -17.01
C ALA A 217 -4.37 -15.35 -16.57
N MET A 218 -4.00 -14.12 -16.22
CA MET A 218 -2.66 -13.80 -15.70
C MET A 218 -2.32 -14.63 -14.45
N TYR A 219 -3.27 -14.81 -13.54
CA TYR A 219 -3.08 -15.60 -12.33
C TYR A 219 -2.83 -17.08 -12.64
N GLN A 220 -3.57 -17.66 -13.60
CA GLN A 220 -3.34 -19.04 -14.02
C GLN A 220 -1.96 -19.23 -14.67
N GLU A 221 -1.54 -18.31 -15.53
CA GLU A 221 -0.21 -18.31 -16.14
C GLU A 221 0.90 -18.19 -15.08
N PHE A 222 0.75 -17.25 -14.14
CA PHE A 222 1.67 -17.06 -13.01
C PHE A 222 1.84 -18.34 -12.18
N LYS A 223 0.73 -19.03 -11.85
CA LYS A 223 0.80 -20.31 -11.12
C LYS A 223 1.49 -21.41 -11.92
N GLN A 224 1.26 -21.48 -13.23
CA GLN A 224 1.92 -22.47 -14.09
C GLN A 224 3.44 -22.24 -14.14
N GLN A 225 3.87 -20.98 -14.26
CA GLN A 225 5.29 -20.63 -14.28
C GLN A 225 5.99 -21.00 -12.96
N ASN A 226 5.38 -20.68 -11.82
CA ASN A 226 5.96 -20.98 -10.51
C ASN A 226 6.01 -22.49 -10.22
N ASN A 227 4.97 -23.25 -10.60
CA ASN A 227 4.98 -24.70 -10.44
C ASN A 227 6.09 -25.37 -11.26
N ASN A 228 6.44 -24.83 -12.43
CA ASN A 228 7.54 -25.34 -13.26
C ASN A 228 8.92 -24.97 -12.69
N GLN A 229 9.03 -23.87 -11.93
CA GLN A 229 10.28 -23.46 -11.27
C GLN A 229 10.57 -24.30 -10.00
N ASP A 230 9.54 -24.78 -9.30
CA ASP A 230 9.63 -25.69 -8.13
C ASP A 230 10.30 -27.06 -8.45
N GLU A 231 10.56 -27.37 -9.73
CA GLU A 231 11.29 -28.57 -10.15
C GLU A 231 12.82 -28.46 -10.01
N ASN A 232 13.38 -27.27 -9.78
CA ASN A 232 14.81 -27.07 -9.49
C ASN A 232 15.14 -27.30 -8.00
N VAL A 233 16.20 -28.07 -7.72
CA VAL A 233 16.43 -28.75 -6.42
C VAL A 233 16.86 -27.80 -5.27
N GLU A 234 17.50 -26.67 -5.56
CA GLU A 234 18.00 -25.74 -4.53
C GLU A 234 16.91 -24.81 -3.97
N ASP A 235 15.96 -24.36 -4.79
CA ASP A 235 14.84 -23.51 -4.36
C ASP A 235 13.86 -24.25 -3.44
N ARG A 236 13.78 -25.59 -3.54
CA ARG A 236 12.89 -26.42 -2.73
C ARG A 236 13.09 -26.26 -1.23
N PHE A 237 14.29 -25.94 -0.73
CA PHE A 237 14.52 -25.91 0.72
C PHE A 237 13.96 -24.62 1.38
N LEU A 238 14.21 -23.47 0.75
CA LEU A 238 13.66 -22.18 1.16
C LEU A 238 12.14 -22.13 0.92
N PHE A 239 11.69 -22.56 -0.26
CA PHE A 239 10.26 -22.66 -0.57
C PHE A 239 9.52 -23.65 0.32
N ASN A 240 10.08 -24.82 0.67
CA ASN A 240 9.40 -25.73 1.60
C ASN A 240 9.29 -25.18 3.02
N THR A 241 10.21 -24.31 3.43
CA THR A 241 10.14 -23.67 4.75
C THR A 241 9.07 -22.58 4.75
N LEU A 242 9.04 -21.74 3.71
CA LEU A 242 8.01 -20.73 3.50
C LEU A 242 6.63 -21.36 3.30
N ARG A 243 6.53 -22.42 2.49
CA ARG A 243 5.31 -23.19 2.21
C ARG A 243 4.83 -23.96 3.44
N LYS A 244 5.71 -24.45 4.32
CA LYS A 244 5.33 -25.01 5.62
C LYS A 244 4.81 -23.95 6.58
N VAL A 245 5.37 -22.74 6.55
CA VAL A 245 4.89 -21.61 7.35
C VAL A 245 3.53 -21.15 6.82
N ILE A 246 3.43 -20.90 5.51
CA ILE A 246 2.18 -20.54 4.82
C ILE A 246 1.13 -21.64 5.02
N SER A 247 1.42 -22.92 4.81
CA SER A 247 0.46 -24.02 5.01
C SER A 247 0.07 -24.23 6.47
N LYS A 248 0.95 -23.87 7.42
CA LYS A 248 0.67 -23.89 8.86
C LYS A 248 -0.23 -22.73 9.29
N TYR A 249 -0.15 -21.58 8.60
CA TYR A 249 -0.97 -20.39 8.89
C TYR A 249 -2.25 -20.30 8.04
N TYR A 250 -2.25 -20.83 6.82
CA TYR A 250 -3.36 -20.78 5.85
C TYR A 250 -4.03 -22.14 5.61
N GLY A 251 -3.62 -23.19 6.32
CA GLY A 251 -4.09 -24.56 6.08
C GLY A 251 -3.67 -25.10 4.72
N ASN A 252 -3.96 -26.38 4.45
CA ASN A 252 -3.90 -26.91 3.09
C ASN A 252 -5.00 -26.21 2.27
N GLN A 253 -4.67 -25.11 1.58
CA GLN A 253 -5.59 -24.38 0.69
C GLN A 253 -6.03 -25.28 -0.46
N LYS A 254 -7.07 -26.10 -0.20
CA LYS A 254 -7.85 -26.87 -1.17
C LYS A 254 -9.00 -26.05 -1.73
N SER A 255 -8.89 -24.72 -1.72
CA SER A 255 -9.99 -23.86 -2.11
C SER A 255 -9.88 -23.46 -3.56
N ASN A 256 -10.92 -23.81 -4.33
CA ASN A 256 -11.13 -23.28 -5.66
C ASN A 256 -11.66 -21.83 -5.63
N SER A 257 -11.58 -21.14 -4.48
CA SER A 257 -11.99 -19.74 -4.30
C SER A 257 -10.79 -18.81 -4.12
N ILE A 258 -10.81 -17.68 -4.83
CA ILE A 258 -9.76 -16.66 -4.80
C ILE A 258 -10.34 -15.25 -4.93
N PHE A 259 -9.75 -14.30 -4.21
CA PHE A 259 -9.89 -12.88 -4.49
C PHE A 259 -8.76 -12.41 -5.42
N LEU A 260 -9.15 -11.91 -6.59
CA LEU A 260 -8.28 -11.42 -7.64
C LEU A 260 -8.11 -9.91 -7.50
N PRO A 261 -6.87 -9.37 -7.55
CA PRO A 261 -6.57 -7.95 -7.35
C PRO A 261 -6.94 -7.11 -8.59
N THR A 262 -8.22 -7.07 -8.94
CA THR A 262 -8.73 -6.34 -10.11
C THR A 262 -8.56 -4.83 -9.99
N GLY A 263 -8.67 -4.26 -8.78
CA GLY A 263 -8.32 -2.86 -8.50
C GLY A 263 -6.85 -2.54 -8.80
N ALA A 264 -5.92 -3.42 -8.44
CA ALA A 264 -4.50 -3.24 -8.76
C ALA A 264 -4.27 -3.24 -10.27
N LEU A 265 -4.94 -4.11 -11.03
CA LEU A 265 -4.87 -4.09 -12.49
C LEU A 265 -5.41 -2.77 -13.08
N GLN A 266 -6.50 -2.22 -12.54
CA GLN A 266 -7.02 -0.92 -12.96
C GLN A 266 -6.00 0.20 -12.75
N VAL A 267 -5.35 0.22 -11.58
CA VAL A 267 -4.27 1.18 -11.25
C VAL A 267 -3.11 1.06 -12.24
N LEU A 268 -2.61 -0.15 -12.49
CA LEU A 268 -1.49 -0.36 -13.41
C LEU A 268 -1.84 0.05 -14.85
N LYS A 269 -3.05 -0.29 -15.34
CA LYS A 269 -3.52 0.14 -16.66
C LYS A 269 -3.70 1.64 -16.76
N HIS A 270 -4.19 2.28 -15.69
CA HIS A 270 -4.34 3.72 -15.61
C HIS A 270 -2.98 4.41 -15.72
N ILE A 271 -1.97 3.94 -14.98
CA ILE A 271 -0.60 4.45 -15.08
C ILE A 271 -0.08 4.28 -16.51
N LYS A 272 -0.17 3.06 -17.07
CA LYS A 272 0.28 2.75 -18.45
C LYS A 272 -0.30 3.70 -19.50
N SER A 273 -1.58 4.04 -19.36
CA SER A 273 -2.32 4.77 -20.40
C SER A 273 -2.16 6.29 -20.31
N ASN A 274 -1.73 6.82 -19.15
CA ASN A 274 -1.76 8.27 -18.90
C ASN A 274 -0.38 8.88 -18.61
N PHE A 275 0.66 8.09 -18.34
CA PHE A 275 1.96 8.62 -17.90
C PHE A 275 3.15 8.03 -18.66
N HIS A 276 4.05 8.90 -19.10
CA HIS A 276 5.35 8.52 -19.65
C HIS A 276 6.37 8.24 -18.53
N ASN A 277 7.20 7.21 -18.71
CA ASN A 277 8.29 6.84 -17.79
C ASN A 277 7.83 6.68 -16.31
N PRO A 278 6.84 5.80 -16.02
CA PRO A 278 6.45 5.53 -14.65
C PRO A 278 7.55 4.78 -13.89
N SER A 279 7.58 4.95 -12.58
CA SER A 279 8.32 4.16 -11.59
C SER A 279 7.39 3.90 -10.42
N LEU A 280 7.43 2.71 -9.83
CA LEU A 280 6.55 2.35 -8.73
C LEU A 280 7.33 2.19 -7.43
N VAL A 281 6.70 2.63 -6.34
CA VAL A 281 7.03 2.29 -4.95
C VAL A 281 5.72 1.88 -4.29
N ILE A 282 5.55 0.59 -4.02
CA ILE A 282 4.37 0.04 -3.35
C ILE A 282 4.85 -0.54 -2.03
N ALA A 283 4.25 -0.14 -0.91
CA ALA A 283 4.53 -0.71 0.41
C ALA A 283 3.23 -1.07 1.10
N ASP A 284 3.10 -2.32 1.54
CA ASP A 284 1.83 -2.84 2.05
C ASP A 284 2.02 -4.12 2.89
N PHE A 285 0.96 -4.54 3.57
CA PHE A 285 0.90 -5.81 4.29
C PHE A 285 0.94 -6.98 3.30
N ASP A 286 1.91 -7.88 3.45
CA ASP A 286 2.01 -9.12 2.66
C ASP A 286 1.46 -10.34 3.40
N LEU A 287 1.25 -10.20 4.71
CA LEU A 287 0.68 -11.23 5.57
C LEU A 287 -0.30 -10.60 6.56
N LEU A 288 -1.53 -11.07 6.50
CA LEU A 288 -2.61 -10.67 7.39
C LEU A 288 -3.12 -11.88 8.17
N LYS A 289 -3.01 -11.82 9.50
CA LYS A 289 -3.57 -12.83 10.40
C LYS A 289 -5.03 -12.50 10.68
N ASN A 290 -5.93 -13.31 10.14
CA ASN A 290 -7.37 -13.24 10.46
C ASN A 290 -7.70 -14.24 11.58
N ASN A 291 -8.64 -13.87 12.45
CA ASN A 291 -9.26 -14.77 13.43
C ASN A 291 -10.23 -15.75 12.76
N PHE A 292 -10.70 -15.42 11.56
CA PHE A 292 -11.55 -16.28 10.74
C PHE A 292 -10.74 -16.86 9.58
N THR A 293 -10.75 -18.19 9.46
CA THR A 293 -10.21 -18.87 8.27
C THR A 293 -11.18 -18.67 7.12
N GLN A 294 -11.11 -17.54 6.42
CA GLN A 294 -11.74 -17.45 5.11
C GLN A 294 -11.01 -18.43 4.20
N GLU A 295 -11.72 -19.44 3.71
CA GLU A 295 -11.13 -20.49 2.89
C GLU A 295 -10.65 -19.97 1.52
N SER A 296 -10.82 -18.69 1.19
CA SER A 296 -10.40 -18.13 -0.11
C SER A 296 -8.92 -17.74 -0.12
N ILE A 297 -8.26 -17.93 -1.25
CA ILE A 297 -6.91 -17.39 -1.50
C ILE A 297 -7.01 -15.85 -1.53
N ASN A 298 -6.06 -15.16 -0.89
CA ASN A 298 -6.00 -13.70 -0.80
C ASN A 298 -7.27 -13.06 -0.23
N ALA A 299 -7.97 -13.74 0.68
CA ALA A 299 -9.18 -13.20 1.29
C ALA A 299 -8.92 -11.94 2.14
N PRO A 300 -9.87 -11.00 2.23
CA PRO A 300 -9.69 -9.79 3.02
C PRO A 300 -9.82 -10.07 4.52
N ILE A 301 -9.17 -9.22 5.32
CA ILE A 301 -9.61 -8.93 6.68
C ILE A 301 -10.68 -7.85 6.61
N VAL A 302 -11.71 -8.02 7.45
CA VAL A 302 -12.82 -7.07 7.56
C VAL A 302 -12.91 -6.67 9.01
N SER A 303 -12.53 -5.44 9.33
CA SER A 303 -12.34 -5.04 10.73
C SER A 303 -12.70 -3.59 10.98
N LYS A 304 -13.18 -3.32 12.18
CA LYS A 304 -13.38 -1.96 12.70
C LYS A 304 -12.43 -1.70 13.85
N LYS A 305 -11.69 -0.58 13.83
CA LYS A 305 -10.83 -0.20 14.96
C LYS A 305 -11.67 0.17 16.18
N LEU A 306 -11.27 -0.31 17.36
CA LEU A 306 -11.88 0.02 18.65
C LEU A 306 -10.99 1.03 19.40
N ALA A 307 -11.37 1.37 20.64
CA ALA A 307 -10.77 2.47 21.40
C ALA A 307 -9.24 2.30 21.56
N GLN A 308 -8.80 1.10 21.92
CA GLN A 308 -7.39 0.83 22.15
C GLN A 308 -6.63 0.49 20.85
N PRO A 309 -5.33 0.85 20.73
CA PRO A 309 -4.54 0.62 19.51
C PRO A 309 -4.41 -0.86 19.09
N HIS A 310 -4.60 -1.81 20.00
CA HIS A 310 -4.53 -3.24 19.71
C HIS A 310 -5.90 -3.91 19.60
N GLU A 311 -6.98 -3.17 19.88
CA GLU A 311 -8.33 -3.69 19.85
C GLU A 311 -8.98 -3.42 18.49
N ARG A 312 -9.65 -4.45 17.96
CA ARG A 312 -10.43 -4.39 16.74
C ARG A 312 -11.60 -5.36 16.83
N LEU A 313 -12.69 -5.01 16.16
CA LEU A 313 -13.82 -5.90 15.94
C LEU A 313 -13.72 -6.48 14.53
N ASP A 314 -13.45 -7.77 14.44
CA ASP A 314 -13.34 -8.50 13.16
C ASP A 314 -14.71 -9.04 12.75
N TYR A 315 -15.00 -9.00 11.46
CA TYR A 315 -16.21 -9.53 10.83
C TYR A 315 -15.88 -10.82 10.07
N GLU A 316 -16.81 -11.77 10.05
CA GLU A 316 -16.61 -13.06 9.39
C GLU A 316 -16.62 -12.96 7.84
N THR A 317 -17.25 -11.91 7.31
CA THR A 317 -17.49 -11.73 5.87
C THR A 317 -17.29 -10.28 5.45
N TYR A 318 -16.90 -10.08 4.18
CA TYR A 318 -16.85 -8.75 3.56
C TYR A 318 -18.24 -8.20 3.22
N LEU A 319 -19.28 -9.04 3.32
CA LEU A 319 -20.68 -8.67 3.12
C LEU A 319 -21.17 -7.84 4.31
N VAL A 320 -20.68 -6.60 4.41
CA VAL A 320 -21.04 -5.63 5.45
C VAL A 320 -21.78 -4.42 4.87
N GLU A 321 -22.50 -3.72 5.74
CA GLU A 321 -23.12 -2.44 5.40
C GLU A 321 -22.06 -1.37 5.09
N ARG A 322 -22.45 -0.33 4.35
CA ARG A 322 -21.55 0.78 4.00
C ARG A 322 -20.93 1.41 5.24
N GLY A 323 -19.61 1.58 5.19
CA GLY A 323 -18.83 2.19 6.26
C GLY A 323 -18.84 1.44 7.59
N ALA A 324 -19.33 0.21 7.63
CA ALA A 324 -19.37 -0.58 8.87
C ALA A 324 -17.97 -0.99 9.35
N ALA A 325 -17.08 -1.31 8.41
CA ALA A 325 -15.74 -1.80 8.67
C ALA A 325 -14.80 -1.42 7.52
N ASP A 326 -13.50 -1.45 7.81
CA ASP A 326 -12.47 -1.52 6.80
C ASP A 326 -12.48 -2.90 6.13
N ILE A 327 -12.06 -2.96 4.87
CA ILE A 327 -11.91 -4.19 4.09
C ILE A 327 -10.55 -4.07 3.41
N PHE A 328 -9.60 -4.90 3.84
CA PHE A 328 -8.23 -4.83 3.36
C PHE A 328 -7.63 -6.23 3.14
N PHE A 329 -6.81 -6.34 2.11
CA PHE A 329 -6.30 -7.59 1.55
C PHE A 329 -4.80 -7.74 1.82
N PRO A 330 -4.29 -8.95 2.09
CA PRO A 330 -2.86 -9.16 2.02
C PRO A 330 -2.41 -8.99 0.56
N THR A 331 -1.41 -8.16 0.32
CA THR A 331 -0.86 -7.93 -1.01
C THR A 331 0.02 -9.11 -1.41
N ASP A 332 -0.39 -9.85 -2.45
CA ASP A 332 0.45 -10.85 -3.10
C ASP A 332 1.49 -10.17 -3.99
N PHE A 333 2.60 -9.73 -3.37
CA PHE A 333 3.65 -8.97 -4.05
C PHE A 333 4.30 -9.70 -5.23
N ASN A 334 4.34 -11.04 -5.21
CA ASN A 334 4.86 -11.81 -6.33
C ASN A 334 3.91 -11.74 -7.53
N PHE A 335 2.61 -11.86 -7.28
CA PHE A 335 1.62 -11.68 -8.35
C PHE A 335 1.53 -10.23 -8.83
N VAL A 336 1.64 -9.24 -7.93
CA VAL A 336 1.73 -7.83 -8.32
C VAL A 336 2.98 -7.56 -9.15
N GLN A 337 4.14 -8.11 -8.79
CA GLN A 337 5.37 -8.04 -9.60
C GLN A 337 5.17 -8.62 -11.00
N TYR A 338 4.52 -9.78 -11.09
CA TYR A 338 4.13 -10.36 -12.38
C TYR A 338 3.26 -9.40 -13.20
N MET A 339 2.21 -8.82 -12.58
CA MET A 339 1.33 -7.85 -13.26
C MET A 339 2.08 -6.58 -13.68
N VAL A 340 3.00 -6.07 -12.86
CA VAL A 340 3.85 -4.90 -13.22
C VAL A 340 4.66 -5.21 -14.48
N LYS A 341 5.26 -6.40 -14.58
CA LYS A 341 6.00 -6.81 -15.78
C LYS A 341 5.09 -6.92 -17.00
N GLN A 342 3.93 -7.58 -16.88
CA GLN A 342 3.01 -7.78 -18.00
C GLN A 342 2.37 -6.47 -18.50
N ILE A 343 1.99 -5.59 -17.58
CA ILE A 343 1.26 -4.37 -17.91
C ILE A 343 2.22 -3.24 -18.25
N LEU A 344 3.24 -2.99 -17.44
CA LEU A 344 4.14 -1.84 -17.61
C LEU A 344 5.44 -2.20 -18.34
N GLY A 345 5.75 -3.49 -18.53
CA GLY A 345 7.01 -3.92 -19.15
C GLY A 345 8.24 -3.74 -18.26
N MET A 346 8.05 -3.35 -17.00
CA MET A 346 9.13 -2.97 -16.09
C MET A 346 9.57 -4.14 -15.22
N ASP A 347 10.88 -4.22 -15.00
CA ASP A 347 11.44 -5.07 -13.95
C ASP A 347 11.28 -4.39 -12.58
N SER A 348 11.12 -5.21 -11.55
CA SER A 348 10.91 -4.74 -10.18
C SER A 348 11.45 -5.73 -9.18
N GLN A 349 11.73 -5.24 -7.98
CA GLN A 349 12.26 -6.01 -6.86
C GLN A 349 11.27 -5.97 -5.70
N VAL A 350 11.15 -7.10 -4.98
CA VAL A 350 10.34 -7.21 -3.76
C VAL A 350 11.27 -7.31 -2.56
N PHE A 351 11.06 -6.45 -1.57
CA PHE A 351 11.81 -6.43 -0.33
C PHE A 351 10.86 -6.65 0.85
N LYS A 352 11.29 -7.37 1.89
CA LYS A 352 10.69 -7.15 3.21
C LYS A 352 10.98 -5.72 3.66
N ALA A 353 10.06 -5.12 4.42
CA ALA A 353 10.23 -3.73 4.86
C ALA A 353 11.55 -3.48 5.61
N TYR A 354 12.00 -4.45 6.42
CA TYR A 354 13.30 -4.34 7.10
C TYR A 354 14.49 -4.32 6.13
N GLN A 355 14.45 -5.09 5.03
CA GLN A 355 15.51 -5.12 4.02
C GLN A 355 15.58 -3.79 3.28
N PHE A 356 14.42 -3.23 2.92
CA PHE A 356 14.34 -1.90 2.35
C PHE A 356 14.91 -0.84 3.31
N ALA A 357 14.54 -0.89 4.59
CA ALA A 357 15.08 0.01 5.60
C ALA A 357 16.59 -0.19 5.83
N GLU A 358 17.11 -1.41 5.79
CA GLU A 358 18.55 -1.68 5.91
C GLU A 358 19.36 -1.04 4.79
N GLN A 359 18.83 -1.06 3.57
CA GLN A 359 19.50 -0.51 2.40
C GLN A 359 19.41 1.01 2.32
N PHE A 360 18.26 1.60 2.70
CA PHE A 360 17.96 3.00 2.39
C PHE A 360 17.83 3.93 3.61
N SER A 361 17.84 3.40 4.85
CA SER A 361 17.78 4.20 6.09
C SER A 361 19.10 4.15 6.87
N GLN A 362 19.32 5.11 7.79
CA GLN A 362 20.42 4.98 8.74
C GLN A 362 19.96 4.20 9.98
N ASN A 363 20.74 3.20 10.36
CA ASN A 363 20.42 2.36 11.51
C ASN A 363 20.16 3.17 12.80
N SER A 364 20.93 4.23 13.01
CA SER A 364 20.87 5.05 14.23
C SER A 364 19.62 5.93 14.37
N TRP A 365 18.76 6.03 13.35
CA TRP A 365 17.60 6.92 13.37
C TRP A 365 16.52 6.47 14.33
N THR A 366 16.20 5.17 14.31
CA THR A 366 15.12 4.56 15.08
C THR A 366 15.62 3.58 16.14
N THR A 367 16.93 3.31 16.20
CA THR A 367 17.51 2.48 17.26
C THR A 367 17.42 3.15 18.64
N THR A 368 16.80 2.44 19.59
CA THR A 368 16.69 2.79 21.01
C THR A 368 17.99 2.47 21.77
N LYS A 369 18.08 2.82 23.05
CA LYS A 369 19.30 2.62 23.87
C LYS A 369 19.71 1.14 24.03
N SER A 370 18.75 0.22 24.02
CA SER A 370 19.00 -1.23 24.10
C SER A 370 19.44 -1.85 22.78
N GLY A 371 19.40 -1.10 21.67
CA GLY A 371 19.67 -1.62 20.33
C GLY A 371 18.41 -1.96 19.52
N TYR A 372 17.24 -2.05 20.18
CA TYR A 372 15.96 -2.31 19.51
C TYR A 372 15.65 -1.23 18.45
N ASN A 373 15.28 -1.65 17.24
CA ASN A 373 14.97 -0.79 16.10
C ASN A 373 13.57 -1.09 15.52
N PRO A 374 12.52 -0.35 15.93
CA PRO A 374 11.14 -0.64 15.54
C PRO A 374 10.89 -0.49 14.03
N LEU A 375 11.63 0.37 13.32
CA LEU A 375 11.51 0.50 11.85
C LEU A 375 11.88 -0.80 11.12
N LYS A 376 12.76 -1.61 11.71
CA LYS A 376 13.22 -2.88 11.16
C LYS A 376 12.53 -4.09 11.78
N GLU A 377 12.00 -3.96 12.99
CA GLU A 377 11.53 -5.09 13.79
C GLU A 377 10.00 -5.20 13.89
N ASP A 378 9.23 -4.11 13.85
CA ASP A 378 7.77 -4.17 14.10
C ASP A 378 6.92 -4.56 12.88
N PHE A 379 7.34 -4.18 11.68
CA PHE A 379 6.56 -4.37 10.45
C PHE A 379 7.06 -5.58 9.64
N GLY A 380 7.30 -6.70 10.31
CA GLY A 380 7.77 -7.94 9.68
C GLY A 380 6.79 -8.53 8.67
N ASN A 381 5.52 -8.16 8.73
CA ASN A 381 4.44 -8.57 7.81
C ASN A 381 4.13 -7.54 6.73
N THR A 382 5.06 -6.61 6.45
CA THR A 382 4.97 -5.70 5.31
C THR A 382 6.14 -5.90 4.36
N SER A 383 5.88 -5.55 3.11
CA SER A 383 6.84 -5.65 2.02
C SER A 383 6.75 -4.44 1.11
N PHE A 384 7.81 -4.23 0.34
CA PHE A 384 7.93 -3.22 -0.69
C PHE A 384 8.04 -3.92 -2.04
N LEU A 385 7.39 -3.37 -3.05
CA LEU A 385 7.73 -3.60 -4.45
C LEU A 385 8.16 -2.29 -5.07
N VAL A 386 9.33 -2.30 -5.68
CA VAL A 386 9.89 -1.12 -6.32
C VAL A 386 10.41 -1.44 -7.71
N THR A 387 10.19 -0.57 -8.68
CA THR A 387 10.71 -0.74 -10.06
C THR A 387 12.18 -0.39 -10.14
N ASP A 388 12.93 -1.16 -10.91
CA ASP A 388 14.39 -1.04 -11.05
C ASP A 388 14.79 -0.09 -12.19
N HIS A 389 15.81 0.74 -11.95
CA HIS A 389 16.41 1.63 -12.95
C HIS A 389 17.95 1.51 -13.01
N SER A 390 18.53 0.53 -12.28
CA SER A 390 19.98 0.35 -12.13
C SER A 390 20.68 -0.38 -13.28
#